data_AF-A0A847LNI0-F1
#
_entry.id   AF-A0A847LNI0-F1
#
_cell.length_a   1.000
_cell.length_b   1.000
_cell.length_c   1.000
_cell.angle_alpha   90.00
_cell.angle_beta   90.00
_cell.angle_gamma   90.00
#
_symmetry.space_group_name_H-M   'P 1'
#
loop_
_entity.id
_entity.type
_entity.pdbx_description
1 polymer ?
#
loop_
_entity_poly.entity_id
_entity_poly.type
_entity_poly.pdbx_seq_one_letter_code
_entity_poly.pdbx_strand_id
1 'polypeptide(L)'
;MIRFARSGRLHFLLMVLGLLAAAPAAVAQDAPPAPAAAEPAPGPADPTPAVVPAPSMPTQPPANDPDLDQIMLLRDNGSGEPGEQTSSFRPADRSMHFKVTCKSMKWGSTKARWVFTALQTTSGDTGQVAEAEATTLVANEFTGKLTLPRDWPVGRYQAELFVDDKLVCTIPYLVTPPLGEMKITEHTLFRDDGKGREGEVVTAFRPTDRNKHFRVRANGLFPAGTQVKWVYTAVETDQGRNQAITEVVFDLDSDYDVLNSNLELPTDWPVGTYKVEILVGEKLWYTIDYEVKPA
;
A
#
# COMPACT_ATOMS: atom_id res chain seq x y z
N MET A 1 -9.26 -41.83 -22.39
CA MET A 1 -9.45 -41.33 -23.78
C MET A 1 -10.84 -40.71 -23.88
N ILE A 2 -11.11 -39.86 -24.89
CA ILE A 2 -12.21 -38.86 -24.96
C ILE A 2 -11.83 -37.69 -24.01
N ARG A 3 -11.55 -36.46 -24.48
CA ARG A 3 -12.38 -35.39 -25.11
C ARG A 3 -13.44 -34.81 -24.14
N PHE A 4 -13.83 -33.53 -24.21
CA PHE A 4 -13.50 -32.46 -25.18
C PHE A 4 -12.43 -31.47 -24.60
N ALA A 5 -12.39 -30.13 -24.68
CA ALA A 5 -13.24 -29.05 -25.24
C ALA A 5 -12.41 -27.78 -25.61
N ARG A 6 -13.05 -26.63 -25.87
CA ARG A 6 -12.45 -25.30 -26.14
C ARG A 6 -13.40 -24.18 -25.72
N SER A 7 -12.88 -23.09 -25.13
CA SER A 7 -13.40 -21.70 -25.20
C SER A 7 -12.40 -20.78 -24.47
N GLY A 8 -12.15 -19.53 -24.83
CA GLY A 8 -12.55 -18.76 -26.03
C GLY A 8 -11.92 -17.37 -25.97
N ARG A 9 -11.15 -16.95 -26.98
CA ARG A 9 -10.54 -15.60 -27.05
C ARG A 9 -11.49 -14.64 -27.75
N LEU A 10 -12.01 -13.65 -27.02
CA LEU A 10 -12.79 -12.56 -27.62
C LEU A 10 -11.82 -11.49 -28.16
N HIS A 11 -11.75 -11.32 -29.48
CA HIS A 11 -11.19 -10.11 -30.09
C HIS A 11 -12.34 -9.13 -30.34
N PHE A 12 -12.24 -7.90 -29.83
CA PHE A 12 -13.16 -6.83 -30.21
C PHE A 12 -12.57 -6.07 -31.41
N LEU A 13 -12.99 -6.48 -32.61
CA LEU A 13 -12.71 -5.78 -33.86
C LEU A 13 -13.86 -4.80 -34.14
N LEU A 14 -13.64 -3.49 -33.90
CA LEU A 14 -14.65 -2.48 -34.22
C LEU A 14 -14.48 -1.99 -35.67
N MET A 15 -15.12 -2.69 -36.62
CA MET A 15 -15.36 -2.12 -37.95
C MET A 15 -16.50 -1.11 -37.89
N VAL A 16 -16.26 0.11 -38.39
CA VAL A 16 -17.31 1.09 -38.70
C VAL A 16 -17.45 1.16 -40.21
N LEU A 17 -18.64 0.86 -40.74
CA LEU A 17 -18.93 0.86 -42.16
C LEU A 17 -20.37 1.35 -42.40
N GLY A 18 -20.54 2.28 -43.35
CA GLY A 18 -21.82 2.90 -43.69
C GLY A 18 -22.00 4.28 -43.02
N LEU A 19 -22.66 5.25 -43.64
CA LEU A 19 -23.27 5.25 -44.97
C LEU A 19 -23.14 6.66 -45.59
N LEU A 20 -22.71 6.74 -46.85
CA LEU A 20 -22.48 8.02 -47.53
C LEU A 20 -23.77 8.53 -48.17
N ALA A 21 -24.33 9.63 -47.67
CA ALA A 21 -25.45 10.32 -48.28
C ALA A 21 -24.95 11.41 -49.25
N ALA A 22 -25.39 11.38 -50.51
CA ALA A 22 -25.01 12.37 -51.50
C ALA A 22 -25.91 13.63 -51.41
N ALA A 23 -25.27 14.80 -51.38
CA ALA A 23 -25.92 16.11 -51.51
C ALA A 23 -25.46 16.79 -52.83
N PRO A 24 -26.28 17.65 -53.45
CA PRO A 24 -25.98 18.22 -54.78
C PRO A 24 -24.84 19.24 -54.73
N ALA A 25 -24.11 19.35 -55.84
CA ALA A 25 -22.98 20.26 -55.98
C ALA A 25 -23.43 21.73 -56.02
N ALA A 26 -22.88 22.54 -55.11
CA ALA A 26 -22.85 24.00 -55.27
C ALA A 26 -21.61 24.38 -56.10
N VAL A 27 -21.78 25.30 -57.04
CA VAL A 27 -20.67 25.81 -57.88
C VAL A 27 -19.75 26.66 -57.01
N ALA A 28 -18.44 26.35 -57.04
CA ALA A 28 -17.44 27.10 -56.30
C ALA A 28 -17.29 28.53 -56.82
N GLN A 29 -17.17 29.49 -55.91
CA GLN A 29 -16.61 30.81 -56.19
C GLN A 29 -15.22 30.85 -55.55
N ASP A 30 -14.20 31.03 -56.38
CA ASP A 30 -12.82 30.69 -56.05
C ASP A 30 -12.22 31.71 -55.05
N ALA A 31 -12.10 31.30 -53.79
CA ALA A 31 -11.50 32.10 -52.73
C ALA A 31 -10.03 31.68 -52.56
N PRO A 32 -9.07 32.62 -52.46
CA PRO A 32 -7.66 32.29 -52.34
C PRO A 32 -7.41 31.43 -51.08
N PRO A 33 -6.57 30.39 -51.16
CA PRO A 33 -6.38 29.45 -50.06
C PRO A 33 -5.86 30.17 -48.82
N ALA A 34 -6.59 30.02 -47.71
CA ALA A 34 -6.10 30.46 -46.41
C ALA A 34 -4.77 29.74 -46.09
N PRO A 35 -3.81 30.42 -45.44
CA PRO A 35 -2.57 29.77 -45.02
C PRO A 35 -2.89 28.59 -44.10
N ALA A 36 -2.24 27.46 -44.33
CA ALA A 36 -2.45 26.26 -43.53
C ALA A 36 -2.22 26.58 -42.05
N ALA A 37 -3.22 26.31 -41.21
CA ALA A 37 -3.06 26.37 -39.76
C ALA A 37 -1.96 25.38 -39.38
N ALA A 38 -0.93 25.86 -38.67
CA ALA A 38 0.11 24.99 -38.16
C ALA A 38 -0.52 23.94 -37.24
N GLU A 39 -0.04 22.69 -37.32
CA GLU A 39 -0.42 21.67 -36.33
C GLU A 39 -0.10 22.20 -34.92
N PRO A 40 -1.03 22.07 -33.95
CA PRO A 40 -0.71 22.37 -32.57
C PRO A 40 0.44 21.45 -32.15
N ALA A 41 1.53 22.04 -31.67
CA ALA A 41 2.69 21.28 -31.21
C ALA A 41 2.24 20.24 -30.17
N PRO A 42 2.83 19.03 -30.14
CA PRO A 42 2.49 18.03 -29.14
C PRO A 42 2.63 18.64 -27.76
N GLY A 43 1.57 18.50 -26.95
CA GLY A 43 1.56 19.03 -25.59
C GLY A 43 2.74 18.49 -24.77
N PRO A 44 3.23 19.24 -23.77
CA PRO A 44 4.24 18.72 -22.87
C PRO A 44 3.73 17.42 -22.25
N ALA A 45 4.57 16.39 -22.21
CA ALA A 45 4.21 15.11 -21.60
C ALA A 45 3.79 15.33 -20.14
N ASP A 46 2.70 14.69 -19.72
CA ASP A 46 2.14 14.86 -18.38
C ASP A 46 3.20 14.58 -17.30
N PRO A 47 3.32 15.43 -16.27
CA PRO A 47 4.26 15.20 -15.19
C PRO A 47 3.85 13.94 -14.41
N THR A 48 4.73 12.94 -14.36
CA THR A 48 4.53 11.73 -13.55
C THR A 48 4.19 12.13 -12.10
N PRO A 49 3.04 11.70 -11.55
CA PRO A 49 2.64 12.07 -10.19
C PRO A 49 3.71 11.75 -9.16
N ALA A 50 4.21 12.80 -8.49
CA ALA A 50 5.30 12.70 -7.54
C ALA A 50 4.79 12.13 -6.20
N VAL A 51 4.85 10.80 -6.05
CA VAL A 51 4.57 10.12 -4.78
C VAL A 51 5.48 10.68 -3.70
N VAL A 52 4.93 11.50 -2.81
CA VAL A 52 5.67 12.07 -1.67
C VAL A 52 5.92 10.95 -0.66
N PRO A 53 7.19 10.56 -0.41
CA PRO A 53 7.47 9.50 0.54
C PRO A 53 7.11 9.97 1.96
N ALA A 54 6.38 9.13 2.70
CA ALA A 54 6.12 9.36 4.11
C ALA A 54 7.44 9.33 4.91
N PRO A 55 7.56 10.08 6.02
CA PRO A 55 8.82 10.23 6.75
C PRO A 55 9.36 8.89 7.25
N SER A 56 10.48 8.45 6.67
CA SER A 56 11.14 7.20 7.02
C SER A 56 11.66 7.25 8.46
N MET A 57 11.09 6.43 9.34
CA MET A 57 11.68 6.18 10.66
C MET A 57 13.04 5.46 10.50
N PRO A 58 13.98 5.62 11.45
CA PRO A 58 15.33 5.06 11.32
C PRO A 58 15.30 3.53 11.25
N THR A 59 15.50 3.00 10.05
CA THR A 59 15.78 1.59 9.77
C THR A 59 17.19 1.24 10.25
N GLN A 60 17.37 1.14 11.56
CA GLN A 60 18.56 0.50 12.12
C GLN A 60 18.62 -0.93 11.57
N PRO A 61 19.69 -1.34 10.87
CA PRO A 61 19.79 -2.68 10.32
C PRO A 61 19.72 -3.72 11.45
N PRO A 62 19.07 -4.87 11.24
CA PRO A 62 18.97 -5.92 12.26
C PRO A 62 20.37 -6.38 12.67
N ALA A 63 20.67 -6.27 13.97
CA ALA A 63 22.00 -6.53 14.54
C ALA A 63 22.25 -8.05 14.65
N ASN A 64 22.45 -8.68 13.50
CA ASN A 64 22.55 -10.12 13.35
C ASN A 64 24.00 -10.60 13.34
N ASP A 65 24.33 -11.53 14.22
CA ASP A 65 25.63 -12.20 14.27
C ASP A 65 25.87 -13.03 12.98
N PRO A 66 27.05 -12.99 12.34
CA PRO A 66 27.30 -13.70 11.07
C PRO A 66 27.17 -15.23 11.15
N ASP A 67 27.20 -15.79 12.37
CA ASP A 67 27.02 -17.23 12.62
C ASP A 67 25.56 -17.69 12.68
N LEU A 68 24.58 -16.80 12.52
CA LEU A 68 23.17 -17.18 12.33
C LEU A 68 22.96 -17.89 10.99
N ASP A 69 22.20 -18.99 10.97
CA ASP A 69 21.89 -19.75 9.76
C ASP A 69 20.44 -19.51 9.28
N GLN A 70 19.48 -19.67 10.20
CA GLN A 70 18.06 -19.50 9.92
C GLN A 70 17.36 -18.72 11.04
N ILE A 71 16.42 -17.85 10.64
CA ILE A 71 15.46 -17.18 11.51
C ILE A 71 14.06 -17.60 11.05
N MET A 72 13.20 -18.00 11.98
CA MET A 72 11.81 -18.38 11.72
C MET A 72 10.89 -17.73 12.76
N LEU A 73 9.79 -17.15 12.28
CA LEU A 73 8.63 -16.78 13.09
C LEU A 73 7.53 -17.79 12.75
N LEU A 74 6.88 -18.38 13.75
CA LEU A 74 5.85 -19.39 13.57
C LEU A 74 4.62 -19.05 14.42
N ARG A 75 3.43 -19.20 13.82
CA ARG A 75 2.16 -19.12 14.56
C ARG A 75 2.04 -20.29 15.51
N ASP A 76 1.24 -20.15 16.57
CA ASP A 76 0.80 -21.29 17.35
C ASP A 76 -0.10 -22.21 16.53
N ASN A 77 0.06 -23.53 16.66
CA ASN A 77 -0.73 -24.53 15.96
C ASN A 77 -2.14 -24.76 16.59
N GLY A 78 -2.46 -24.07 17.70
CA GLY A 78 -3.69 -24.24 18.47
C GLY A 78 -3.59 -25.25 19.61
N SER A 79 -2.48 -25.97 19.74
CA SER A 79 -2.15 -26.83 20.90
C SER A 79 -1.09 -26.22 21.82
N GLY A 80 -0.65 -24.98 21.58
CA GLY A 80 0.45 -24.35 22.32
C GLY A 80 1.83 -24.57 21.70
N GLU A 81 1.94 -25.16 20.50
CA GLU A 81 3.20 -25.55 19.88
C GLU A 81 3.44 -24.79 18.56
N PRO A 82 4.68 -24.74 18.04
CA PRO A 82 4.97 -24.09 16.76
C PRO A 82 4.21 -24.72 15.58
N GLY A 83 3.60 -23.89 14.75
CA GLY A 83 2.83 -24.27 13.57
C GLY A 83 3.39 -23.70 12.28
N GLU A 84 2.56 -22.98 11.52
CA GLU A 84 2.92 -22.40 10.22
C GLU A 84 3.98 -21.30 10.37
N GLN A 85 5.07 -21.37 9.57
CA GLN A 85 6.03 -20.27 9.44
C GLN A 85 5.35 -19.05 8.81
N THR A 86 5.64 -17.85 9.30
CA THR A 86 5.06 -16.61 8.76
C THR A 86 6.03 -15.42 8.78
N SER A 87 5.64 -14.34 8.10
CA SER A 87 6.29 -13.02 8.14
C SER A 87 5.53 -12.01 9.01
N SER A 88 4.27 -12.29 9.36
CA SER A 88 3.45 -11.42 10.21
C SER A 88 2.41 -12.20 11.03
N PHE A 89 2.17 -11.72 12.25
CA PHE A 89 1.15 -12.24 13.14
C PHE A 89 -0.14 -11.44 13.05
N ARG A 90 -1.26 -12.08 13.37
CA ARG A 90 -2.57 -11.42 13.54
C ARG A 90 -2.70 -10.85 14.96
N PRO A 91 -3.54 -9.84 15.20
CA PRO A 91 -3.93 -9.42 16.55
C PRO A 91 -4.38 -10.57 17.46
N ALA A 92 -5.06 -11.57 16.89
CA ALA A 92 -5.56 -12.75 17.60
C ALA A 92 -4.52 -13.89 17.77
N ASP A 93 -3.30 -13.77 17.23
CA ASP A 93 -2.22 -14.76 17.38
C ASP A 93 -1.59 -14.59 18.78
N ARG A 94 -2.37 -14.91 19.83
CA ARG A 94 -2.02 -14.66 21.24
C ARG A 94 -0.80 -15.43 21.72
N SER A 95 -0.42 -16.51 21.03
CA SER A 95 0.84 -17.21 21.18
C SER A 95 1.66 -17.09 19.90
N MET A 96 2.90 -16.65 20.03
CA MET A 96 3.88 -16.49 18.97
C MET A 96 5.12 -17.33 19.29
N HIS A 97 5.67 -18.00 18.28
CA HIS A 97 6.88 -18.80 18.41
C HIS A 97 7.99 -18.22 17.54
N PHE A 98 9.19 -18.13 18.10
CA PHE A 98 10.39 -17.62 17.46
C PHE A 98 11.46 -18.70 17.52
N LYS A 99 12.16 -18.94 16.41
CA LYS A 99 13.25 -19.91 16.32
C LYS A 99 14.43 -19.30 15.59
N VAL A 100 15.62 -19.49 16.15
CA VAL A 100 16.90 -19.13 15.56
C VAL A 100 17.82 -20.34 15.59
N THR A 101 18.35 -20.70 14.42
CA THR A 101 19.33 -21.79 14.27
C THR A 101 20.67 -21.18 13.89
N CYS A 102 21.74 -21.54 14.59
CA CYS A 102 23.09 -21.04 14.34
C CYS A 102 23.98 -22.08 13.64
N LYS A 103 24.84 -21.63 12.71
CA LYS A 103 25.80 -22.46 11.96
C LYS A 103 26.74 -23.23 12.89
N SER A 104 27.08 -22.63 14.03
CA SER A 104 27.85 -23.26 15.12
C SER A 104 27.53 -22.59 16.45
N MET A 105 27.49 -23.35 17.54
CA MET A 105 27.55 -22.77 18.89
C MET A 105 28.97 -22.25 19.17
N LYS A 106 29.15 -20.93 19.12
CA LYS A 106 30.36 -20.24 19.61
C LYS A 106 30.20 -19.69 21.03
N TRP A 107 28.98 -19.73 21.57
CA TRP A 107 28.63 -19.34 22.93
C TRP A 107 28.69 -20.56 23.85
N GLY A 108 29.26 -20.41 25.05
CA GLY A 108 29.41 -21.49 26.05
C GLY A 108 28.12 -21.75 26.83
N SER A 109 27.00 -21.81 26.11
CA SER A 109 25.65 -21.44 26.57
C SER A 109 25.32 -21.89 27.99
N THR A 110 25.11 -20.92 28.89
CA THR A 110 24.44 -21.18 30.18
C THR A 110 23.16 -20.37 30.34
N LYS A 111 23.02 -19.23 29.64
CA LYS A 111 21.78 -18.43 29.64
C LYS A 111 21.48 -17.87 28.26
N ALA A 112 20.23 -17.95 27.85
CA ALA A 112 19.71 -17.23 26.70
C ALA A 112 18.32 -16.68 27.00
N ARG A 113 17.99 -15.50 26.49
CA ARG A 113 16.74 -14.79 26.78
C ARG A 113 16.26 -13.98 25.58
N TRP A 114 14.95 -13.90 25.44
CA TRP A 114 14.25 -13.12 24.43
C TRP A 114 13.64 -11.88 25.05
N VAL A 115 13.94 -10.71 24.49
CA VAL A 115 13.25 -9.45 24.80
C VAL A 115 12.32 -9.12 23.64
N PHE A 116 11.08 -8.73 23.94
CA PHE A 116 10.09 -8.36 22.93
C PHE A 116 9.69 -6.91 23.10
N THR A 117 9.86 -6.11 22.07
CA THR A 117 9.77 -4.64 22.13
C THR A 117 8.78 -4.12 21.09
N ALA A 118 7.80 -3.32 21.53
CA ALA A 118 6.92 -2.55 20.67
C ALA A 118 7.67 -1.32 20.14
N LEU A 119 7.73 -1.16 18.82
CA LEU A 119 8.40 -0.03 18.17
C LEU A 119 7.41 1.09 17.84
N GLN A 120 6.23 0.71 17.32
CA GLN A 120 5.13 1.62 17.01
C GLN A 120 3.83 0.81 16.94
N THR A 121 2.79 1.21 17.67
CA THR A 121 1.52 0.46 17.74
C THR A 121 0.30 1.38 17.66
N THR A 122 -0.86 0.82 17.28
CA THR A 122 -2.14 1.56 17.22
C THR A 122 -2.68 2.00 18.59
N SER A 123 -2.14 1.46 19.70
CA SER A 123 -2.40 1.96 21.05
C SER A 123 -1.45 3.10 21.47
N GLY A 124 -0.43 3.39 20.67
CA GLY A 124 0.65 4.34 21.03
C GLY A 124 1.72 3.74 21.95
N ASP A 125 1.57 2.48 22.36
CA ASP A 125 2.55 1.77 23.21
C ASP A 125 3.88 1.59 22.46
N THR A 126 4.98 1.93 23.13
CA THR A 126 6.36 1.63 22.71
C THR A 126 7.20 1.16 23.90
N GLY A 127 8.27 0.41 23.63
CA GLY A 127 9.13 -0.19 24.67
C GLY A 127 8.86 -1.67 24.92
N GLN A 128 9.49 -2.24 25.95
CA GLN A 128 9.47 -3.67 26.25
C GLN A 128 8.06 -4.15 26.64
N VAL A 129 7.54 -5.12 25.89
CA VAL A 129 6.24 -5.75 26.08
C VAL A 129 6.34 -7.01 26.94
N ALA A 130 7.42 -7.77 26.77
CA ALA A 130 7.65 -9.03 27.45
C ALA A 130 9.13 -9.44 27.45
N GLU A 131 9.46 -10.43 28.28
CA GLU A 131 10.73 -11.14 28.30
C GLU A 131 10.47 -12.61 28.58
N ALA A 132 11.25 -13.50 27.97
CA ALA A 132 11.14 -14.94 28.16
C ALA A 132 12.54 -15.59 28.15
N GLU A 133 12.76 -16.59 28.98
CA GLU A 133 13.97 -17.43 28.86
C GLU A 133 13.91 -18.23 27.56
N ALA A 134 15.01 -18.29 26.82
CA ALA A 134 15.10 -19.01 25.56
C ALA A 134 15.47 -20.48 25.85
N THR A 135 14.67 -21.42 25.37
CA THR A 135 14.91 -22.84 25.62
C THR A 135 15.94 -23.37 24.63
N THR A 136 17.17 -23.64 25.11
CA THR A 136 18.26 -24.23 24.33
C THR A 136 18.09 -25.74 24.21
N LEU A 137 17.36 -26.18 23.18
CA LEU A 137 17.03 -27.60 22.94
C LEU A 137 17.79 -28.17 21.74
N VAL A 138 19.06 -28.53 21.99
CA VAL A 138 19.91 -29.36 21.10
C VAL A 138 20.33 -28.67 19.79
N ALA A 139 21.49 -29.06 19.25
CA ALA A 139 21.96 -28.74 17.88
C ALA A 139 21.89 -27.25 17.45
N ASN A 140 22.42 -26.34 18.27
CA ASN A 140 22.57 -24.90 17.98
C ASN A 140 21.25 -24.12 17.79
N GLU A 141 20.13 -24.60 18.32
CA GLU A 141 18.82 -23.92 18.20
C GLU A 141 18.43 -23.16 19.48
N PHE A 142 17.96 -21.93 19.29
CA PHE A 142 17.33 -21.10 20.33
C PHE A 142 15.85 -20.93 19.97
N THR A 143 14.96 -21.40 20.85
CA THR A 143 13.52 -21.20 20.72
C THR A 143 13.02 -20.19 21.75
N GLY A 144 11.98 -19.44 21.38
CA GLY A 144 11.29 -18.49 22.26
C GLY A 144 9.79 -18.58 22.03
N LYS A 145 9.03 -18.70 23.12
CA LYS A 145 7.57 -18.65 23.09
C LYS A 145 7.10 -17.41 23.83
N LEU A 146 6.20 -16.68 23.21
CA LEU A 146 5.62 -15.45 23.73
C LEU A 146 4.09 -15.60 23.73
N THR A 147 3.45 -15.40 24.88
CA THR A 147 1.99 -15.55 25.02
C THR A 147 1.41 -14.38 25.81
N LEU A 148 0.35 -13.74 25.29
CA LEU A 148 -0.43 -12.72 26.00
C LEU A 148 -1.86 -13.18 26.27
N PRO A 149 -2.49 -12.76 27.39
CA PRO A 149 -3.89 -13.08 27.69
C PRO A 149 -4.90 -12.26 26.86
N ARG A 150 -4.42 -11.28 26.08
CA ARG A 150 -5.18 -10.32 25.28
C ARG A 150 -4.69 -10.31 23.84
N ASP A 151 -5.49 -9.75 22.95
CA ASP A 151 -5.08 -9.51 21.56
C ASP A 151 -3.94 -8.48 21.50
N TRP A 152 -3.10 -8.65 20.49
CA TRP A 152 -1.97 -7.78 20.19
C TRP A 152 -2.44 -6.50 19.50
N PRO A 153 -1.95 -5.31 19.92
CA PRO A 153 -2.10 -4.09 19.14
C PRO A 153 -1.55 -4.28 17.73
N VAL A 154 -2.19 -3.67 16.73
CA VAL A 154 -1.63 -3.62 15.38
C VAL A 154 -0.39 -2.74 15.41
N GLY A 155 0.71 -3.16 14.79
CA GLY A 155 1.96 -2.41 14.89
C GLY A 155 3.22 -3.13 14.45
N ARG A 156 4.32 -2.40 14.61
CA ARG A 156 5.70 -2.80 14.38
C ARG A 156 6.34 -3.20 15.71
N TYR A 157 7.00 -4.35 15.72
CA TYR A 157 7.65 -4.94 16.87
C TYR A 157 9.05 -5.45 16.51
N GLN A 158 9.86 -5.75 17.53
CA GLN A 158 11.07 -6.55 17.37
C GLN A 158 11.19 -7.61 18.48
N ALA A 159 11.80 -8.74 18.13
CA ALA A 159 12.27 -9.76 19.06
C ALA A 159 13.80 -9.76 19.08
N GLU A 160 14.39 -9.65 20.26
CA GLU A 160 15.84 -9.54 20.46
C GLU A 160 16.34 -10.75 21.25
N LEU A 161 17.24 -11.54 20.63
CA LEU A 161 17.85 -12.70 21.28
C LEU A 161 19.16 -12.29 21.93
N PHE A 162 19.27 -12.49 23.24
CA PHE A 162 20.50 -12.36 24.01
C PHE A 162 21.00 -13.75 24.42
N VAL A 163 22.30 -14.00 24.30
CA VAL A 163 22.98 -15.22 24.76
C VAL A 163 24.18 -14.82 25.61
N ASP A 164 24.24 -15.33 26.83
CA ASP A 164 25.18 -14.93 27.88
C ASP A 164 25.30 -13.38 27.97
N ASP A 165 24.12 -12.72 27.98
CA ASP A 165 23.85 -11.27 27.97
C ASP A 165 24.39 -10.43 26.78
N LYS A 166 25.01 -11.05 25.78
CA LYS A 166 25.33 -10.40 24.48
C LYS A 166 24.12 -10.49 23.53
N LEU A 167 23.76 -9.38 22.87
CA LEU A 167 22.80 -9.40 21.75
C LEU A 167 23.37 -10.24 20.57
N VAL A 168 22.54 -11.14 20.02
CA VAL A 168 22.88 -12.06 18.92
C VAL A 168 22.06 -11.78 17.65
N CYS A 169 20.78 -11.43 17.79
CA CYS A 169 19.95 -11.02 16.65
C CYS A 169 18.84 -10.04 17.04
N THR A 170 18.40 -9.22 16.09
CA THR A 170 17.20 -8.40 16.17
C THR A 170 16.26 -8.79 15.03
N ILE A 171 15.08 -9.31 15.35
CA ILE A 171 14.09 -9.79 14.38
C ILE A 171 12.92 -8.79 14.36
N PRO A 172 12.83 -7.89 13.37
CA PRO A 172 11.64 -7.06 13.20
C PRO A 172 10.45 -7.93 12.78
N TYR A 173 9.26 -7.65 13.31
CA TYR A 173 8.02 -8.33 12.93
C TYR A 173 6.80 -7.41 13.00
N LEU A 174 5.74 -7.81 12.28
CA LEU A 174 4.48 -7.08 12.24
C LEU A 174 3.38 -7.85 12.96
N VAL A 175 2.54 -7.11 13.69
CA VAL A 175 1.19 -7.55 14.04
C VAL A 175 0.21 -6.77 13.15
N THR A 176 -0.52 -7.47 12.29
CA THR A 176 -1.44 -6.85 11.32
C THR A 176 -2.56 -7.82 10.92
N PRO A 177 -3.79 -7.36 10.65
CA PRO A 177 -4.82 -8.20 10.05
C PRO A 177 -4.38 -8.67 8.65
N PRO A 178 -4.88 -9.79 8.12
CA PRO A 178 -4.73 -10.12 6.70
C PRO A 178 -5.32 -9.02 5.81
N LEU A 179 -4.74 -8.79 4.62
CA LEU A 179 -5.19 -7.76 3.67
C LEU A 179 -6.70 -7.84 3.35
N GLY A 180 -7.28 -9.05 3.32
CA GLY A 180 -8.72 -9.25 3.09
C GLY A 180 -9.63 -8.91 4.28
N GLU A 181 -9.06 -8.71 5.47
CA GLU A 181 -9.74 -8.34 6.72
C GLU A 181 -9.49 -6.85 7.09
N MET A 182 -8.50 -6.20 6.46
CA MET A 182 -8.21 -4.77 6.61
C MET A 182 -9.33 -3.89 6.05
N LYS A 183 -9.53 -2.72 6.68
CA LYS A 183 -10.51 -1.70 6.35
C LYS A 183 -9.90 -0.31 6.50
N ILE A 184 -10.38 0.64 5.70
CA ILE A 184 -10.19 2.06 6.00
C ILE A 184 -10.99 2.45 7.25
N THR A 185 -10.33 3.18 8.14
CA THR A 185 -10.90 3.78 9.36
C THR A 185 -11.10 5.28 9.22
N GLU A 186 -10.30 5.94 8.38
CA GLU A 186 -10.31 7.39 8.14
C GLU A 186 -9.87 7.67 6.70
N HIS A 187 -10.54 8.62 6.04
CA HIS A 187 -10.04 9.26 4.83
C HIS A 187 -10.07 10.78 5.00
N THR A 188 -9.15 11.48 4.35
CA THR A 188 -9.02 12.94 4.47
C THR A 188 -8.63 13.55 3.13
N LEU A 189 -9.29 14.65 2.76
CA LEU A 189 -8.96 15.45 1.59
C LEU A 189 -8.23 16.71 2.05
N PHE A 190 -7.14 17.08 1.38
CA PHE A 190 -6.46 18.35 1.63
C PHE A 190 -6.27 19.15 0.35
N ARG A 191 -6.52 20.46 0.41
CA ARG A 191 -6.01 21.41 -0.60
C ARG A 191 -4.49 21.52 -0.45
N ASP A 192 -3.79 21.79 -1.55
CA ASP A 192 -2.35 22.09 -1.52
C ASP A 192 -2.00 23.31 -0.63
N ASP A 193 -0.81 23.29 -0.02
CA ASP A 193 -0.25 24.40 0.78
C ASP A 193 0.41 25.52 -0.06
N GLY A 194 0.33 25.42 -1.39
CA GLY A 194 1.02 26.28 -2.35
C GLY A 194 2.47 25.86 -2.61
N LYS A 195 2.88 24.65 -2.18
CA LYS A 195 4.25 24.11 -2.30
C LYS A 195 4.27 22.63 -2.69
N GLY A 196 3.16 22.07 -3.16
CA GLY A 196 3.07 20.65 -3.54
C GLY A 196 2.81 19.70 -2.37
N ARG A 197 2.26 20.19 -1.26
CA ARG A 197 2.07 19.43 0.00
C ARG A 197 0.68 19.65 0.58
N GLU A 198 0.28 18.78 1.51
CA GLU A 198 -0.99 18.92 2.25
C GLU A 198 -1.07 20.26 3.00
N GLY A 199 -2.17 20.98 2.79
CA GLY A 199 -2.54 22.22 3.48
C GLY A 199 -3.82 22.07 4.29
N GLU A 200 -4.88 22.79 3.90
CA GLU A 200 -6.17 22.78 4.61
C GLU A 200 -6.95 21.49 4.37
N VAL A 201 -7.47 20.87 5.44
CA VAL A 201 -8.46 19.77 5.37
C VAL A 201 -9.78 20.29 4.81
N VAL A 202 -10.31 19.65 3.76
CA VAL A 202 -11.54 20.08 3.07
C VAL A 202 -12.56 18.95 2.96
N THR A 203 -13.83 19.30 2.78
CA THR A 203 -14.92 18.36 2.42
C THR A 203 -15.28 18.43 0.93
N ALA A 204 -14.88 19.49 0.24
CA ALA A 204 -15.01 19.67 -1.21
C ALA A 204 -13.88 20.59 -1.71
N PHE A 205 -13.49 20.40 -2.97
CA PHE A 205 -12.49 21.23 -3.65
C PHE A 205 -13.14 22.37 -4.45
N ARG A 206 -12.36 23.39 -4.80
CA ARG A 206 -12.72 24.44 -5.78
C ARG A 206 -12.17 24.09 -7.17
N PRO A 207 -12.73 24.65 -8.26
CA PRO A 207 -12.12 24.58 -9.59
C PRO A 207 -10.62 24.94 -9.63
N THR A 208 -10.23 25.95 -8.85
CA THR A 208 -8.84 26.43 -8.75
C THR A 208 -7.91 25.53 -7.91
N ASP A 209 -8.43 24.52 -7.22
CA ASP A 209 -7.65 23.62 -6.37
C ASP A 209 -6.98 22.55 -7.26
N ARG A 210 -6.00 23.00 -8.06
CA ARG A 210 -5.40 22.21 -9.15
C ARG A 210 -4.67 20.96 -8.66
N ASN A 211 -3.83 21.07 -7.64
CA ASN A 211 -3.27 19.93 -6.91
C ASN A 211 -4.15 19.61 -5.68
N LYS A 212 -4.50 18.33 -5.54
CA LYS A 212 -5.37 17.77 -4.51
C LYS A 212 -4.66 16.61 -3.82
N HIS A 213 -4.69 16.57 -2.49
CA HIS A 213 -4.09 15.48 -1.72
C HIS A 213 -5.18 14.62 -1.07
N PHE A 214 -5.00 13.31 -1.15
CA PHE A 214 -5.90 12.29 -0.62
C PHE A 214 -5.11 11.40 0.34
N ARG A 215 -5.56 11.33 1.60
CA ARG A 215 -5.03 10.41 2.62
C ARG A 215 -6.09 9.38 2.97
N VAL A 216 -5.67 8.15 3.16
CA VAL A 216 -6.49 7.10 3.77
C VAL A 216 -5.69 6.33 4.83
N ARG A 217 -6.32 6.00 5.95
CA ARG A 217 -5.73 5.24 7.06
C ARG A 217 -6.45 3.90 7.24
N ALA A 218 -5.70 2.83 7.36
CA ALA A 218 -6.18 1.49 7.60
C ALA A 218 -6.19 1.10 9.08
N ASN A 219 -6.93 0.05 9.44
CA ASN A 219 -6.80 -0.67 10.72
C ASN A 219 -5.67 -1.72 10.71
N GLY A 220 -4.71 -1.61 9.80
CA GLY A 220 -3.69 -2.62 9.51
C GLY A 220 -2.47 -1.99 8.83
N LEU A 221 -1.34 -2.70 8.89
CA LEU A 221 -0.14 -2.39 8.12
C LEU A 221 -0.15 -3.19 6.81
N PHE A 222 -0.22 -2.50 5.68
CA PHE A 222 0.09 -3.04 4.35
C PHE A 222 1.57 -3.42 4.30
N PRO A 223 1.95 -4.68 3.97
CA PRO A 223 3.36 -5.06 3.86
C PRO A 223 4.08 -4.39 2.69
N ALA A 224 5.39 -4.22 2.81
CA ALA A 224 6.26 -3.90 1.67
C ALA A 224 6.06 -4.90 0.50
N GLY A 225 6.14 -4.43 -0.73
CA GLY A 225 5.81 -5.17 -1.95
C GLY A 225 4.31 -5.30 -2.25
N THR A 226 3.43 -4.70 -1.44
CA THR A 226 2.00 -4.60 -1.79
C THR A 226 1.82 -3.61 -2.92
N GLN A 227 1.18 -4.02 -4.02
CA GLN A 227 0.77 -3.11 -5.09
C GLN A 227 -0.51 -2.35 -4.71
N VAL A 228 -0.47 -1.03 -4.84
CA VAL A 228 -1.60 -0.12 -4.65
C VAL A 228 -1.88 0.62 -5.95
N LYS A 229 -3.16 0.72 -6.32
CA LYS A 229 -3.61 1.53 -7.46
C LYS A 229 -4.72 2.49 -7.05
N TRP A 230 -4.58 3.76 -7.43
CA TRP A 230 -5.58 4.81 -7.27
C TRP A 230 -6.15 5.14 -8.65
N VAL A 231 -7.46 5.05 -8.84
CA VAL A 231 -8.16 5.36 -10.09
C VAL A 231 -9.08 6.56 -9.88
N TYR A 232 -8.87 7.62 -10.66
CA TYR A 232 -9.59 8.88 -10.53
C TYR A 232 -10.64 9.03 -11.63
N THR A 233 -11.90 9.26 -11.25
CA THR A 233 -13.04 9.37 -12.18
C THR A 233 -13.89 10.59 -11.88
N ALA A 234 -14.21 11.39 -12.91
CA ALA A 234 -15.28 12.37 -12.86
C ALA A 234 -16.62 11.65 -13.10
N VAL A 235 -17.47 11.60 -12.07
CA VAL A 235 -18.72 10.82 -12.09
C VAL A 235 -19.80 11.60 -12.83
N GLU A 236 -20.05 12.84 -12.43
CA GLU A 236 -20.96 13.76 -13.11
C GLU A 236 -20.51 15.21 -12.91
N THR A 237 -20.18 15.88 -14.02
CA THR A 237 -19.71 17.27 -14.06
C THR A 237 -20.42 18.07 -15.15
N ASP A 238 -20.24 19.38 -15.12
CA ASP A 238 -20.63 20.31 -16.19
C ASP A 238 -19.98 20.01 -17.57
N GLN A 239 -18.92 19.18 -17.61
CA GLN A 239 -18.24 18.73 -18.84
C GLN A 239 -18.56 17.28 -19.25
N GLY A 240 -19.33 16.52 -18.45
CA GLY A 240 -19.77 15.17 -18.82
C GLY A 240 -20.02 14.21 -17.66
N ARG A 241 -20.07 12.91 -17.96
CA ARG A 241 -20.29 11.84 -16.96
C ARG A 241 -19.35 10.67 -17.19
N ASN A 242 -18.93 10.01 -16.11
CA ASN A 242 -18.06 8.83 -16.08
C ASN A 242 -16.77 8.96 -16.92
N GLN A 243 -16.11 10.12 -16.85
CA GLN A 243 -14.82 10.33 -17.51
C GLN A 243 -13.70 9.86 -16.59
N ALA A 244 -12.89 8.91 -17.06
CA ALA A 244 -11.62 8.57 -16.41
C ALA A 244 -10.65 9.75 -16.52
N ILE A 245 -9.96 10.08 -15.42
CA ILE A 245 -9.02 11.21 -15.36
C ILE A 245 -7.60 10.69 -15.48
N THR A 246 -7.20 9.82 -14.55
CA THR A 246 -5.89 9.14 -14.54
C THR A 246 -5.92 7.95 -13.58
N GLU A 247 -4.88 7.12 -13.62
CA GLU A 247 -4.59 6.13 -12.59
C GLU A 247 -3.13 6.22 -12.13
N VAL A 248 -2.89 5.98 -10.84
CA VAL A 248 -1.57 6.02 -10.21
C VAL A 248 -1.31 4.67 -9.57
N VAL A 249 -0.26 3.98 -10.03
CA VAL A 249 0.14 2.64 -9.58
C VAL A 249 1.50 2.72 -8.90
N PHE A 250 1.64 2.11 -7.73
CA PHE A 250 2.92 1.97 -7.06
C PHE A 250 2.94 0.70 -6.18
N ASP A 251 4.13 0.10 -6.05
CA ASP A 251 4.40 -0.95 -5.09
C ASP A 251 5.02 -0.32 -3.83
N LEU A 252 4.58 -0.71 -2.64
CA LEU A 252 5.07 -0.14 -1.38
C LEU A 252 6.53 -0.57 -1.11
N ASP A 253 7.41 0.38 -0.81
CA ASP A 253 8.82 0.15 -0.45
C ASP A 253 9.01 -0.20 1.04
N SER A 254 8.04 0.16 1.88
CA SER A 254 7.95 -0.18 3.30
C SER A 254 6.53 -0.61 3.68
N ASP A 255 6.31 -0.88 4.97
CA ASP A 255 4.98 -1.22 5.48
C ASP A 255 4.23 0.02 5.99
N TYR A 256 2.97 0.20 5.57
CA TYR A 256 2.21 1.43 5.78
C TYR A 256 0.83 1.19 6.37
N ASP A 257 0.45 1.99 7.37
CA ASP A 257 -0.93 2.13 7.88
C ASP A 257 -1.68 3.29 7.23
N VAL A 258 -0.94 4.22 6.61
CA VAL A 258 -1.45 5.39 5.89
C VAL A 258 -0.99 5.34 4.44
N LEU A 259 -1.93 5.35 3.50
CA LEU A 259 -1.67 5.52 2.08
C LEU A 259 -2.03 6.96 1.70
N ASN A 260 -1.17 7.62 0.92
CA ASN A 260 -1.42 8.95 0.38
C ASN A 260 -1.30 8.91 -1.14
N SER A 261 -2.04 9.77 -1.82
CA SER A 261 -1.88 10.05 -3.26
C SER A 261 -2.28 11.49 -3.53
N ASN A 262 -1.62 12.14 -4.49
CA ASN A 262 -2.00 13.48 -4.94
C ASN A 262 -2.31 13.47 -6.44
N LEU A 263 -3.12 14.44 -6.86
CA LEU A 263 -3.51 14.61 -8.25
C LEU A 263 -3.51 16.10 -8.62
N GLU A 264 -2.65 16.45 -9.56
CA GLU A 264 -2.56 17.77 -10.18
C GLU A 264 -3.16 17.74 -11.59
N LEU A 265 -3.92 18.78 -11.95
CA LEU A 265 -4.32 19.05 -13.33
C LEU A 265 -3.75 20.41 -13.80
N PRO A 266 -3.34 20.55 -15.07
CA PRO A 266 -2.82 21.82 -15.61
C PRO A 266 -3.88 22.92 -15.71
N THR A 267 -5.17 22.55 -15.74
CA THR A 267 -6.33 23.43 -15.86
C THR A 267 -7.18 23.42 -14.59
N ASP A 268 -8.09 24.39 -14.48
CA ASP A 268 -9.11 24.38 -13.43
C ASP A 268 -10.06 23.17 -13.59
N TRP A 269 -10.56 22.68 -12.46
CA TRP A 269 -11.41 21.49 -12.40
C TRP A 269 -12.87 21.79 -12.77
N PRO A 270 -13.51 20.92 -13.59
CA PRO A 270 -14.96 20.94 -13.83
C PRO A 270 -15.77 20.92 -12.53
N VAL A 271 -16.95 21.55 -12.50
CA VAL A 271 -17.84 21.52 -11.32
C VAL A 271 -18.65 20.23 -11.34
N GLY A 272 -18.68 19.50 -10.22
CA GLY A 272 -19.43 18.24 -10.14
C GLY A 272 -18.94 17.25 -9.08
N THR A 273 -19.38 15.99 -9.25
CA THR A 273 -19.05 14.85 -8.39
C THR A 273 -17.95 13.98 -9.00
N TYR A 274 -17.11 13.45 -8.13
CA TYR A 274 -15.92 12.68 -8.45
C TYR A 274 -15.80 11.48 -7.51
N LYS A 275 -15.09 10.45 -7.96
CA LYS A 275 -14.68 9.34 -7.10
C LYS A 275 -13.19 9.01 -7.27
N VAL A 276 -12.63 8.46 -6.20
CA VAL A 276 -11.29 7.87 -6.17
C VAL A 276 -11.43 6.43 -5.72
N GLU A 277 -11.06 5.48 -6.58
CA GLU A 277 -11.12 4.05 -6.28
C GLU A 277 -9.72 3.54 -5.95
N ILE A 278 -9.58 2.94 -4.77
CA ILE A 278 -8.32 2.39 -4.26
C ILE A 278 -8.39 0.87 -4.39
N LEU A 279 -7.49 0.32 -5.19
CA LEU A 279 -7.32 -1.11 -5.40
C LEU A 279 -6.03 -1.59 -4.73
N VAL A 280 -6.08 -2.81 -4.20
CA VAL A 280 -4.92 -3.51 -3.62
C VAL A 280 -4.70 -4.75 -4.46
N GLY A 281 -3.60 -4.76 -5.22
CA GLY A 281 -3.51 -5.55 -6.45
C GLY A 281 -4.68 -5.20 -7.41
N GLU A 282 -5.30 -6.22 -8.01
CA GLU A 282 -6.45 -6.04 -8.91
C GLU A 282 -7.80 -5.85 -8.19
N LYS A 283 -7.86 -5.94 -6.86
CA LYS A 283 -9.12 -5.92 -6.11
C LYS A 283 -9.46 -4.51 -5.62
N LEU A 284 -10.62 -3.99 -6.01
CA LEU A 284 -11.22 -2.80 -5.38
C LEU A 284 -11.37 -3.01 -3.87
N TRP A 285 -10.79 -2.11 -3.09
CA TRP A 285 -10.71 -2.19 -1.64
C TRP A 285 -11.40 -1.01 -0.94
N TYR A 286 -11.33 0.19 -1.51
CA TYR A 286 -12.04 1.37 -0.98
C TYR A 286 -12.43 2.36 -2.08
N THR A 287 -13.42 3.21 -1.81
CA THR A 287 -13.85 4.31 -2.68
C THR A 287 -14.02 5.58 -1.85
N ILE A 288 -13.49 6.70 -2.33
CA ILE A 288 -13.70 8.04 -1.78
C ILE A 288 -14.54 8.83 -2.80
N ASP A 289 -15.79 9.14 -2.46
CA ASP A 289 -16.61 10.07 -3.24
C ASP A 289 -16.35 11.50 -2.75
N TYR A 290 -16.21 12.47 -3.68
CA TYR A 290 -15.95 13.86 -3.36
C TYR A 290 -16.53 14.83 -4.40
N GLU A 291 -16.54 16.13 -4.07
CA GLU A 291 -17.11 17.18 -4.93
C GLU A 291 -16.09 18.26 -5.30
N VAL A 292 -16.27 18.85 -6.48
CA VAL A 292 -15.71 20.16 -6.87
C VAL A 292 -16.86 21.16 -6.95
N LYS A 293 -16.80 22.24 -6.17
CA LYS A 293 -17.86 23.24 -6.02
C LYS A 293 -17.35 24.67 -6.33
N PRO A 294 -18.22 25.56 -6.86
CA PRO A 294 -17.92 26.98 -6.92
C PRO A 294 -17.52 27.54 -5.55
N ALA A 295 -16.69 28.59 -5.56
CA ALA A 295 -16.13 29.21 -4.35
C ALA A 295 -17.12 30.09 -3.58
#